data_AF-A0A6M4A738-F1
#
_entry.id   AF-A0A6M4A738-F1
#
_cell.length_a   1.000
_cell.length_b   1.000
_cell.length_c   1.000
_cell.angle_alpha   90.00
_cell.angle_beta   90.00
_cell.angle_gamma   90.00
#
_symmetry.space_group_name_H-M   'P 1'
#
loop_
_entity.id
_entity.type
_entity.pdbx_description
1 polymer ?
#
loop_
_entity_poly.entity_id
_entity_poly.type
_entity_poly.pdbx_seq_one_letter_code
_entity_poly.pdbx_strand_id
1 'polypeptide(L)'
;MIKNLIEQSNTRRGFLRGSSVAMLSGGAVLLLAGQEANAAGSKGDIANDVGILNVALGLEHQGINAYTLGAKSGLLQKPVLDIALRFQDDHKIHRDLLIGAIVKLGGKAVEEKSLEVYAKALNAAELKSQEDILKLALSLELGATNAYLSVIPAFKDSAFAKIAARLAADEVAHWAILNNALGLPLPKAMLFGA
;
A
#
# COMPACT_ATOMS: atom_id res chain seq x y z
N MET A 1 4.54 47.03 -9.86
CA MET A 1 5.84 46.35 -10.14
C MET A 1 6.37 45.83 -8.81
N ILE A 2 6.14 44.56 -8.45
CA ILE A 2 7.08 43.41 -8.61
C ILE A 2 8.45 43.79 -8.00
N LYS A 3 8.93 43.26 -6.86
CA LYS A 3 9.25 41.85 -6.55
C LYS A 3 9.62 41.78 -5.05
N ASN A 4 9.02 40.87 -4.29
CA ASN A 4 9.59 40.32 -3.04
C ASN A 4 9.05 38.89 -2.89
N LEU A 5 9.72 37.95 -3.55
CA LEU A 5 9.56 36.53 -3.29
C LEU A 5 10.64 36.15 -2.27
N ILE A 6 10.24 36.08 -1.02
CA ILE A 6 10.99 35.44 0.05
C ILE A 6 10.95 33.94 -0.23
N GLU A 7 12.12 33.35 -0.42
CA GLU A 7 12.34 31.91 -0.24
C GLU A 7 11.86 31.51 1.16
N GLN A 8 10.66 30.95 1.27
CA GLN A 8 10.33 30.14 2.43
C GLN A 8 11.05 28.80 2.28
N SER A 9 12.21 28.72 2.92
CA SER A 9 12.88 27.46 3.21
C SER A 9 11.99 26.63 4.15
N ASN A 10 11.13 25.81 3.56
CA ASN A 10 10.40 24.77 4.29
C ASN A 10 11.41 23.75 4.82
N THR A 11 11.87 23.97 6.05
CA THR A 11 12.76 23.03 6.73
C THR A 11 11.99 21.81 7.23
N ARG A 12 12.62 20.63 7.09
CA ARG A 12 12.12 19.27 7.42
C ARG A 12 11.47 19.13 8.82
N ARG A 13 11.71 20.08 9.73
CA ARG A 13 11.15 20.12 11.09
C ARG A 13 9.69 20.57 11.16
N GLY A 14 9.16 21.26 10.14
CA GLY A 14 7.76 21.68 10.13
C GLY A 14 6.77 20.52 9.97
N PHE A 15 7.18 19.46 9.26
CA PHE A 15 6.33 18.30 8.96
C PHE A 15 6.06 17.43 10.20
N LEU A 16 6.95 17.43 11.18
CA LEU A 16 6.86 16.56 12.36
C LEU A 16 6.02 17.13 13.52
N ARG A 17 5.54 18.38 13.42
CA ARG A 17 4.79 19.04 14.51
C ARG A 17 3.29 19.17 14.26
N GLY A 18 2.78 18.73 13.11
CA GLY A 18 1.41 19.01 12.67
C GLY A 18 0.45 17.83 12.55
N SER A 19 0.84 16.58 12.87
CA SER A 19 -0.01 15.43 12.54
C SER A 19 0.15 14.27 13.51
N SER A 20 -0.67 14.26 14.56
CA SER A 20 -0.90 13.10 15.45
C SER A 20 -1.65 11.94 14.74
N VAL A 21 -1.88 12.05 13.42
CA VAL A 21 -2.55 11.07 12.57
C VAL A 21 -1.61 10.69 11.42
N ALA A 22 -0.38 10.30 11.76
CA ALA A 22 0.46 9.51 10.85
C ALA A 22 0.10 8.04 11.03
N MET A 23 -1.13 7.66 10.65
CA MET A 23 -1.41 6.29 10.24
C MET A 23 -0.53 6.04 9.03
N LEU A 24 0.54 5.25 9.22
CA LEU A 24 1.45 4.67 8.22
C LEU A 24 1.02 4.90 6.76
N SER A 25 1.19 6.11 6.25
CA SER A 25 1.03 6.42 4.85
C SER A 25 2.32 5.99 4.18
N GLY A 26 2.22 5.18 3.12
CA GLY A 26 3.36 4.57 2.42
C GLY A 26 4.47 5.54 1.97
N GLY A 27 4.27 6.86 2.07
CA GLY A 27 5.28 7.88 1.79
C GLY A 27 6.44 7.97 2.79
N ALA A 28 6.29 7.49 4.04
CA ALA A 28 7.38 7.60 5.03
C ALA A 28 8.60 6.71 4.71
N VAL A 29 8.44 5.71 3.85
CA VAL A 29 9.49 4.76 3.46
C VAL A 29 10.44 5.34 2.40
N LEU A 30 9.97 6.28 1.57
CA LEU A 30 10.74 6.87 0.47
C LEU A 30 11.96 7.68 0.94
N LEU A 31 12.03 8.07 2.22
CA LEU A 31 13.15 8.84 2.78
C LEU A 31 14.40 8.00 3.08
N LEU A 32 14.36 6.68 2.89
CA LEU A 32 15.51 5.79 3.13
C LEU A 32 16.13 5.21 1.84
N ALA A 33 15.45 5.29 0.69
CA ALA A 33 15.90 4.69 -0.56
C ALA A 33 16.79 5.61 -1.43
N GLY A 34 17.05 6.84 -0.98
CA GLY A 34 17.81 7.83 -1.74
C GLY A 34 19.29 7.84 -1.39
N GLN A 35 20.08 6.84 -1.82
CA GLN A 35 21.52 7.03 -2.02
C GLN A 35 22.18 5.95 -2.92
N GLU A 36 22.74 6.45 -4.02
CA GLU A 36 23.82 5.92 -4.88
C GLU A 36 23.66 4.57 -5.61
N ALA A 37 23.48 4.68 -6.93
CA ALA A 37 23.64 3.59 -7.87
C ALA A 37 25.13 3.24 -8.03
N ASN A 38 25.60 2.18 -7.37
CA ASN A 38 26.90 1.56 -7.67
C ASN A 38 26.86 0.03 -7.48
N ALA A 39 27.24 -0.68 -8.55
CA ALA A 39 27.41 -2.14 -8.68
C ALA A 39 26.17 -3.02 -8.38
N ALA A 40 25.46 -3.42 -9.44
CA ALA A 40 24.37 -4.40 -9.36
C ALA A 40 24.80 -5.67 -8.60
N GLY A 41 24.10 -5.96 -7.50
CA GLY A 41 24.33 -7.16 -6.69
C GLY A 41 25.25 -6.95 -5.48
N SER A 42 25.49 -5.70 -5.08
CA SER A 42 26.15 -5.43 -3.80
C SER A 42 25.27 -5.88 -2.61
N LYS A 43 25.87 -6.18 -1.46
CA LYS A 43 25.09 -6.49 -0.23
C LYS A 43 24.18 -5.34 0.19
N GLY A 44 24.51 -4.10 -0.18
CA GLY A 44 23.68 -2.92 0.10
C GLY A 44 22.39 -2.91 -0.73
N ASP A 45 22.48 -3.31 -2.01
CA ASP A 45 21.31 -3.39 -2.90
C ASP A 45 20.31 -4.44 -2.41
N ILE A 46 20.81 -5.63 -2.02
CA ILE A 46 19.96 -6.72 -1.50
C ILE A 46 19.23 -6.29 -0.22
N ALA A 47 19.93 -5.61 0.70
CA ALA A 47 19.32 -5.11 1.93
C ALA A 47 18.22 -4.07 1.65
N ASN A 48 18.43 -3.20 0.65
CA ASN A 48 17.43 -2.23 0.21
C ASN A 48 16.20 -2.91 -0.43
N ASP A 49 16.42 -3.87 -1.33
CA ASP A 49 15.35 -4.64 -1.96
C ASP A 49 14.51 -5.40 -0.91
N VAL A 50 15.15 -6.02 0.08
CA VAL A 50 14.47 -6.68 1.22
C VAL A 50 13.66 -5.68 2.04
N GLY A 51 14.17 -4.45 2.24
CA GLY A 51 13.45 -3.38 2.94
C GLY A 51 12.18 -2.97 2.20
N ILE A 52 12.28 -2.75 0.89
CA ILE A 52 11.16 -2.41 0.01
C ILE A 52 10.10 -3.52 0.02
N LEU A 53 10.51 -4.77 -0.15
CA LEU A 53 9.59 -5.92 -0.16
C LEU A 53 8.89 -6.11 1.18
N ASN A 54 9.55 -5.83 2.31
CA ASN A 54 8.92 -5.90 3.63
C ASN A 54 7.87 -4.81 3.85
N VAL A 55 8.04 -3.64 3.24
CA VAL A 55 7.02 -2.58 3.27
C VAL A 55 5.80 -3.03 2.48
N ALA A 56 5.99 -3.58 1.28
CA ALA A 56 4.91 -4.18 0.50
C ALA A 56 4.20 -5.31 1.28
N LEU A 57 4.96 -6.21 1.92
CA LEU A 57 4.39 -7.28 2.73
C LEU A 57 3.54 -6.76 3.90
N GLY A 58 3.96 -5.65 4.52
CA GLY A 58 3.15 -4.98 5.54
C GLY A 58 1.82 -4.44 5.01
N LEU A 59 1.79 -3.95 3.76
CA LEU A 59 0.57 -3.51 3.09
C LEU A 59 -0.37 -4.70 2.80
N GLU A 60 0.16 -5.82 2.35
CA GLU A 60 -0.64 -7.04 2.12
C GLU A 60 -1.26 -7.55 3.41
N HIS A 61 -0.50 -7.59 4.51
CA HIS A 61 -1.08 -7.94 5.81
C HIS A 61 -2.22 -6.98 6.20
N GLN A 62 -2.06 -5.68 5.94
CA GLN A 62 -3.11 -4.69 6.20
C GLN A 62 -4.35 -4.92 5.31
N GLY A 63 -4.17 -5.19 4.02
CA GLY A 63 -5.25 -5.50 3.07
C GLY A 63 -6.04 -6.73 3.49
N ILE A 64 -5.36 -7.86 3.76
CA ILE A 64 -5.98 -9.10 4.24
C ILE A 64 -6.84 -8.85 5.49
N ASN A 65 -6.31 -8.09 6.44
CA ASN A 65 -7.01 -7.79 7.68
C ASN A 65 -8.16 -6.80 7.49
N ALA A 66 -8.05 -5.82 6.59
CA ALA A 66 -9.14 -4.93 6.25
C ALA A 66 -10.33 -5.71 5.66
N TYR A 67 -10.08 -6.61 4.71
CA TYR A 67 -11.13 -7.48 4.16
C TYR A 67 -11.66 -8.48 5.20
N THR A 68 -10.81 -8.99 6.10
CA THR A 68 -11.26 -9.83 7.22
C THR A 68 -12.25 -9.10 8.12
N LEU A 69 -11.94 -7.85 8.50
CA LEU A 69 -12.79 -7.01 9.33
C LEU A 69 -14.10 -6.69 8.61
N GLY A 70 -14.03 -6.29 7.33
CA GLY A 70 -15.19 -6.02 6.50
C GLY A 70 -16.12 -7.24 6.40
N ALA A 71 -15.58 -8.42 6.10
CA ALA A 71 -16.35 -9.65 5.98
C ALA A 71 -17.01 -10.09 7.30
N LYS A 72 -16.31 -9.93 8.42
CA LYS A 72 -16.82 -10.30 9.76
C LYS A 72 -17.77 -9.28 10.38
N SER A 73 -17.87 -8.07 9.81
CA SER A 73 -18.68 -6.98 10.38
C SER A 73 -20.19 -7.25 10.35
N GLY A 74 -20.66 -8.12 9.45
CA GLY A 74 -22.09 -8.30 9.18
C GLY A 74 -22.73 -7.15 8.39
N LEU A 75 -21.95 -6.14 7.95
CA LEU A 75 -22.46 -4.96 7.23
C LEU A 75 -22.51 -5.15 5.71
N LEU A 76 -21.76 -6.11 5.15
CA LEU A 76 -21.70 -6.37 3.72
C LEU A 76 -22.88 -7.23 3.25
N GLN A 77 -23.56 -6.77 2.20
CA GLN A 77 -24.54 -7.58 1.49
C GLN A 77 -23.84 -8.72 0.76
N LYS A 78 -24.54 -9.85 0.56
CA LYS A 78 -23.96 -11.10 0.05
C LYS A 78 -23.12 -10.92 -1.24
N PRO A 79 -23.57 -10.21 -2.29
CA PRO A 79 -22.75 -10.04 -3.50
C PRO A 79 -21.44 -9.28 -3.24
N VAL A 80 -21.47 -8.28 -2.36
CA VAL A 80 -20.28 -7.48 -2.00
C VAL A 80 -19.35 -8.27 -1.08
N LEU A 81 -19.91 -9.07 -0.16
CA LEU A 81 -19.16 -9.99 0.67
C LEU A 81 -18.37 -11.00 -0.16
N ASP A 82 -18.97 -11.56 -1.22
CA ASP A 82 -18.29 -12.54 -2.08
C ASP A 82 -17.10 -11.92 -2.83
N ILE A 83 -17.22 -10.67 -3.27
CA ILE A 83 -16.11 -9.91 -3.87
C ILE A 83 -15.02 -9.62 -2.82
N ALA A 84 -15.41 -9.16 -1.62
CA ALA A 84 -14.46 -8.89 -0.54
C ALA A 84 -13.66 -10.14 -0.11
N LEU A 85 -14.30 -11.30 -0.06
CA LEU A 85 -13.61 -12.57 0.21
C LEU A 85 -12.65 -12.95 -0.92
N ARG A 86 -13.03 -12.68 -2.17
CA ARG A 86 -12.14 -12.90 -3.30
C ARG A 86 -10.90 -11.98 -3.25
N PHE A 87 -11.07 -10.69 -3.00
CA PHE A 87 -9.93 -9.76 -2.87
C PHE A 87 -9.04 -10.13 -1.70
N GLN A 88 -9.62 -10.56 -0.57
CA GLN A 88 -8.84 -11.12 0.52
C GLN A 88 -7.96 -12.31 0.08
N ASP A 89 -8.49 -13.21 -0.74
CA ASP A 89 -7.73 -14.36 -1.24
C ASP A 89 -6.63 -13.93 -2.22
N ASP A 90 -6.89 -12.95 -3.07
CA ASP A 90 -5.87 -12.36 -3.95
C ASP A 90 -4.71 -11.75 -3.12
N HIS A 91 -4.99 -10.97 -2.06
CA HIS A 91 -3.95 -10.44 -1.17
C HIS A 91 -3.16 -11.53 -0.43
N LYS A 92 -3.77 -12.67 -0.08
CA LYS A 92 -3.02 -13.80 0.51
C LYS A 92 -2.00 -14.35 -0.49
N ILE A 93 -2.36 -14.44 -1.77
CA ILE A 93 -1.44 -14.85 -2.84
C ILE A 93 -0.31 -13.83 -2.97
N HIS A 94 -0.62 -12.53 -2.96
CA HIS A 94 0.36 -11.45 -3.02
C HIS A 94 1.35 -11.52 -1.85
N ARG A 95 0.84 -11.63 -0.62
CA ARG A 95 1.63 -11.82 0.61
C ARG A 95 2.60 -12.99 0.48
N ASP A 96 2.11 -14.15 0.06
CA ASP A 96 2.92 -15.37 -0.02
C ASP A 96 4.02 -15.25 -1.08
N LEU A 97 3.75 -14.57 -2.21
CA LEU A 97 4.76 -14.24 -3.21
C LEU A 97 5.85 -13.31 -2.66
N LEU A 98 5.46 -12.29 -1.88
CA LEU A 98 6.40 -11.35 -1.26
C LEU A 98 7.27 -12.03 -0.20
N ILE A 99 6.69 -12.88 0.65
CA ILE A 99 7.43 -13.70 1.62
C ILE A 99 8.47 -14.55 0.89
N GLY A 100 8.06 -15.24 -0.18
CA GLY A 100 8.98 -16.05 -0.99
C GLY A 100 10.14 -15.24 -1.58
N ALA A 101 9.86 -14.03 -2.07
CA ALA A 101 10.89 -13.13 -2.60
C ALA A 101 11.88 -12.66 -1.52
N ILE A 102 11.38 -12.26 -0.34
CA ILE A 102 12.20 -11.83 0.80
C ILE A 102 13.13 -12.96 1.26
N VAL A 103 12.59 -14.17 1.44
CA VAL A 103 13.36 -15.35 1.87
C VAL A 103 14.43 -15.71 0.84
N LYS A 104 14.12 -15.64 -0.46
CA LYS A 104 15.08 -15.92 -1.54
C LYS A 104 16.26 -14.93 -1.53
N LEU A 105 16.05 -13.70 -1.09
CA LEU A 105 17.09 -12.69 -0.92
C LEU A 105 17.87 -12.84 0.41
N GLY A 106 17.57 -13.86 1.22
CA GLY A 106 18.16 -14.07 2.54
C GLY A 106 17.65 -13.12 3.61
N GLY A 107 16.56 -12.38 3.32
CA GLY A 107 15.90 -11.48 4.25
C GLY A 107 14.94 -12.22 5.20
N LYS A 108 14.55 -11.53 6.28
CA LYS A 108 13.46 -11.97 7.16
C LYS A 108 12.17 -11.24 6.77
N ALA A 109 11.10 -12.00 6.54
CA ALA A 109 9.78 -11.46 6.30
C ALA A 109 9.20 -10.82 7.58
N VAL A 110 8.52 -9.69 7.44
CA VAL A 110 7.80 -9.04 8.53
C VAL A 110 6.57 -9.86 8.90
N GLU A 111 6.44 -10.14 10.19
CA GLU A 111 5.33 -10.91 10.73
C GLU A 111 4.02 -10.11 10.68
N GLU A 112 2.94 -10.82 10.41
CA GLU A 112 1.58 -10.28 10.53
C GLU A 112 1.29 -9.91 11.99
N LYS A 113 0.58 -8.79 12.20
CA LYS A 113 0.13 -8.39 13.54
C LYS A 113 -1.23 -9.02 13.87
N SER A 114 -1.68 -8.90 15.12
CA SER A 114 -3.02 -9.39 15.47
C SER A 114 -4.12 -8.55 14.80
N LEU A 115 -5.30 -9.15 14.59
CA LEU A 115 -6.46 -8.50 13.98
C LEU A 115 -6.87 -7.23 14.75
N GLU A 116 -6.71 -7.21 16.07
CA GLU A 116 -7.04 -6.05 16.92
C GLU A 116 -6.13 -4.85 16.63
N VAL A 117 -4.85 -5.09 16.31
CA VAL A 117 -3.92 -4.02 15.91
C VAL A 117 -4.38 -3.39 14.61
N TYR A 118 -4.78 -4.20 13.63
CA TYR A 118 -5.31 -3.69 12.36
C TYR A 118 -6.66 -3.01 12.54
N ALA A 119 -7.57 -3.57 13.37
CA ALA A 119 -8.86 -2.96 13.66
C ALA A 119 -8.71 -1.54 14.23
N LYS A 120 -7.75 -1.35 15.14
CA LYS A 120 -7.41 -0.02 15.67
C LYS A 120 -6.78 0.87 14.61
N ALA A 121 -5.82 0.36 13.86
CA ALA A 121 -5.10 1.12 12.83
C ALA A 121 -6.00 1.54 11.64
N LEU A 122 -7.07 0.79 11.37
CA LEU A 122 -8.04 1.05 10.31
C LEU A 122 -9.30 1.76 10.84
N ASN A 123 -9.32 2.10 12.13
CA ASN A 123 -10.46 2.71 12.80
C ASN A 123 -11.78 1.93 12.57
N ALA A 124 -11.69 0.59 12.61
CA ALA A 124 -12.79 -0.30 12.23
C ALA A 124 -14.06 -0.12 13.08
N ALA A 125 -13.92 0.39 14.31
CA ALA A 125 -15.04 0.70 15.18
C ALA A 125 -15.97 1.80 14.62
N GLU A 126 -15.47 2.65 13.73
CA GLU A 126 -16.24 3.74 13.13
C GLU A 126 -16.97 3.33 11.83
N LEU A 127 -16.74 2.13 11.31
CA LEU A 127 -17.42 1.64 10.11
C LEU A 127 -18.84 1.20 10.47
N LYS A 128 -19.86 1.89 9.96
CA LYS A 128 -21.27 1.64 10.31
C LYS A 128 -22.10 1.09 9.16
N SER A 129 -21.54 1.09 7.95
CA SER A 129 -22.25 0.70 6.74
C SER A 129 -21.34 -0.05 5.76
N GLN A 130 -21.95 -0.73 4.79
CA GLN A 130 -21.24 -1.26 3.62
C GLN A 130 -20.47 -0.16 2.89
N GLU A 131 -21.06 1.04 2.76
CA GLU A 131 -20.42 2.16 2.08
C GLU A 131 -19.12 2.58 2.78
N ASP A 132 -19.09 2.61 4.12
CA ASP A 132 -17.87 2.93 4.88
C ASP A 132 -16.77 1.89 4.64
N ILE A 133 -17.12 0.60 4.62
CA ILE A 133 -16.18 -0.49 4.34
C ILE A 133 -15.62 -0.36 2.92
N LEU A 134 -16.49 -0.11 1.94
CA LEU A 134 -16.09 0.05 0.54
C LEU A 134 -15.18 1.27 0.34
N LYS A 135 -15.45 2.39 1.00
CA LYS A 135 -14.59 3.58 0.95
C LYS A 135 -13.23 3.34 1.59
N LEU A 136 -13.20 2.63 2.72
CA LEU A 136 -11.95 2.22 3.36
C LEU A 136 -11.14 1.32 2.40
N ALA A 137 -11.75 0.26 1.88
CA ALA A 137 -11.10 -0.64 0.93
C ALA A 137 -10.58 0.12 -0.30
N LEU A 138 -11.40 0.98 -0.91
CA LEU A 138 -11.01 1.80 -2.06
C LEU A 138 -9.77 2.65 -1.76
N SER A 139 -9.68 3.25 -0.57
CA SER A 139 -8.51 4.03 -0.16
C SER A 139 -7.27 3.16 0.02
N LEU A 140 -7.44 1.92 0.50
CA LEU A 140 -6.34 0.97 0.66
C LEU A 140 -5.81 0.53 -0.70
N GLU A 141 -6.68 0.16 -1.65
CA GLU A 141 -6.25 -0.26 -2.99
C GLU A 141 -5.53 0.86 -3.75
N LEU A 142 -5.98 2.11 -3.59
CA LEU A 142 -5.28 3.27 -4.16
C LEU A 142 -3.88 3.42 -3.56
N GLY A 143 -3.76 3.24 -2.24
CA GLY A 143 -2.49 3.30 -1.53
C GLY A 143 -1.54 2.19 -1.96
N ALA A 144 -2.02 0.94 -2.02
CA ALA A 144 -1.26 -0.23 -2.44
C ALA A 144 -0.80 -0.10 -3.89
N THR A 145 -1.69 0.29 -4.81
CA THR A 145 -1.35 0.56 -6.21
C THR A 145 -0.19 1.55 -6.33
N ASN A 146 -0.29 2.71 -5.66
CA ASN A 146 0.73 3.74 -5.73
C ASN A 146 2.05 3.29 -5.09
N ALA A 147 1.98 2.53 -3.99
CA ALA A 147 3.17 1.97 -3.37
C ALA A 147 3.89 1.02 -4.34
N TYR A 148 3.18 0.09 -4.98
CA TYR A 148 3.75 -0.84 -5.94
C TYR A 148 4.34 -0.16 -7.17
N LEU A 149 3.64 0.83 -7.74
CA LEU A 149 4.16 1.59 -8.88
C LEU A 149 5.43 2.38 -8.52
N SER A 150 5.49 2.94 -7.31
CA SER A 150 6.61 3.78 -6.85
C SER A 150 7.94 3.02 -6.71
N VAL A 151 7.88 1.70 -6.47
CA VAL A 151 9.07 0.88 -6.21
C VAL A 151 9.62 0.23 -7.48
N ILE A 152 8.86 0.19 -8.58
CA ILE A 152 9.30 -0.40 -9.86
C ILE A 152 10.67 0.13 -10.31
N PRO A 153 10.96 1.45 -10.27
CA PRO A 153 12.26 1.97 -10.69
C PRO A 153 13.42 1.63 -9.75
N ALA A 154 13.14 1.25 -8.50
CA ALA A 154 14.16 0.94 -7.51
C ALA A 154 14.78 -0.46 -7.71
N PHE A 155 14.02 -1.41 -8.27
CA PHE A 155 14.50 -2.76 -8.49
C PHE A 155 15.54 -2.84 -9.61
N LYS A 156 16.71 -3.43 -9.32
CA LYS A 156 17.73 -3.75 -10.34
C LYS A 156 17.38 -5.01 -11.12
N ASP A 157 16.74 -5.98 -10.47
CA ASP A 157 16.25 -7.19 -11.13
C ASP A 157 14.85 -6.95 -11.73
N SER A 158 14.77 -7.05 -13.05
CA SER A 158 13.52 -6.93 -13.80
C SER A 158 12.45 -7.94 -13.35
N ALA A 159 12.83 -9.07 -12.74
CA ALA A 159 11.88 -10.02 -12.18
C ALA A 159 11.09 -9.42 -11.01
N PHE A 160 11.72 -8.64 -10.14
CA PHE A 160 11.04 -7.95 -9.04
C PHE A 160 10.20 -6.78 -9.53
N ALA A 161 10.70 -6.01 -10.51
CA ALA A 161 9.90 -4.99 -11.18
C ALA A 161 8.63 -5.58 -11.81
N LYS A 162 8.73 -6.76 -12.44
CA LYS A 162 7.58 -7.47 -13.01
C LYS A 162 6.59 -7.94 -11.93
N ILE A 163 7.07 -8.38 -10.77
CA ILE A 163 6.19 -8.74 -9.64
C ILE A 163 5.44 -7.51 -9.14
N ALA A 164 6.14 -6.39 -8.88
CA ALA A 164 5.52 -5.14 -8.44
C ALA A 164 4.50 -4.61 -9.46
N ALA A 165 4.81 -4.68 -10.77
CA ALA A 165 3.87 -4.28 -11.81
C ALA A 165 2.61 -5.16 -11.87
N ARG A 166 2.74 -6.47 -11.63
CA ARG A 166 1.58 -7.39 -11.58
C ARG A 166 0.71 -7.13 -10.35
N LEU A 167 1.33 -6.91 -9.20
CA LEU A 167 0.65 -6.52 -7.96
C LEU A 167 -0.13 -5.22 -8.21
N ALA A 168 0.53 -4.16 -8.69
CA ALA A 168 -0.14 -2.91 -9.03
C ALA A 168 -1.33 -3.09 -10.00
N ALA A 169 -1.23 -3.99 -10.98
CA ALA A 169 -2.33 -4.26 -11.90
C ALA A 169 -3.54 -4.91 -11.22
N ASP A 170 -3.31 -5.85 -10.29
CA ASP A 170 -4.38 -6.47 -9.50
C ASP A 170 -5.04 -5.42 -8.58
N GLU A 171 -4.26 -4.58 -7.89
CA GLU A 171 -4.81 -3.55 -6.99
C GLU A 171 -5.63 -2.49 -7.76
N VAL A 172 -5.21 -2.13 -8.98
CA VAL A 172 -6.01 -1.28 -9.87
C VAL A 172 -7.34 -1.94 -10.21
N ALA A 173 -7.35 -3.25 -10.45
CA ALA A 173 -8.58 -3.98 -10.75
C ALA A 173 -9.52 -4.01 -9.54
N HIS A 174 -8.98 -4.28 -8.34
CA HIS A 174 -9.74 -4.21 -7.08
C HIS A 174 -10.32 -2.81 -6.87
N TRP A 175 -9.48 -1.78 -6.99
CA TRP A 175 -9.88 -0.37 -6.90
C TRP A 175 -11.01 -0.04 -7.88
N ALA A 176 -10.90 -0.46 -9.14
CA ALA A 176 -11.89 -0.16 -10.17
C ALA A 176 -13.25 -0.79 -9.87
N ILE A 177 -13.25 -2.03 -9.37
CA ILE A 177 -14.47 -2.73 -8.97
C ILE A 177 -15.13 -2.03 -7.76
N LEU A 178 -14.35 -1.62 -6.76
CA LEU A 178 -14.85 -0.87 -5.61
C LEU A 178 -15.39 0.50 -6.01
N ASN A 179 -14.68 1.21 -6.89
CA ASN A 179 -15.11 2.52 -7.41
C ASN A 179 -16.45 2.41 -8.14
N ASN A 180 -16.62 1.36 -8.95
CA ASN A 180 -17.89 1.05 -9.61
C ASN A 180 -18.99 0.70 -8.59
N ALA A 181 -18.71 -0.13 -7.59
CA ALA A 181 -19.67 -0.50 -6.56
C ALA A 181 -20.15 0.70 -5.72
N LEU A 182 -19.30 1.72 -5.56
CA LEU A 182 -19.63 2.98 -4.89
C LEU A 182 -20.36 4.00 -5.80
N GLY A 183 -20.55 3.70 -7.09
CA GLY A 183 -21.17 4.63 -8.04
C GLY A 183 -20.36 5.90 -8.27
N LEU A 184 -19.05 5.85 -8.04
CA LEU A 184 -18.15 6.99 -8.23
C LEU A 184 -17.88 7.23 -9.73
N PRO A 185 -17.54 8.47 -10.12
CA PRO A 185 -17.18 8.77 -11.50
C PRO A 185 -15.96 7.96 -11.95
N LEU A 186 -15.79 7.83 -13.26
CA LEU A 186 -14.57 7.26 -13.83
C LEU A 186 -13.34 8.05 -13.35
N PRO A 187 -12.22 7.38 -13.08
CA PRO A 187 -11.01 8.04 -12.65
C PRO A 187 -10.49 8.99 -13.73
N LYS A 188 -9.82 10.07 -13.30
CA LYS A 188 -9.08 10.92 -14.23
C LYS A 188 -7.92 10.13 -14.84
N ALA A 189 -7.49 10.52 -16.04
CA ALA A 189 -6.27 9.98 -16.64
C ALA A 189 -5.08 10.17 -15.69
N MET A 190 -4.17 9.18 -15.67
CA MET A 190 -2.96 9.20 -14.82
C MET A 190 -3.26 9.32 -13.31
N LEU A 191 -4.34 8.67 -12.83
CA LEU A 191 -4.67 8.65 -11.39
C LEU A 191 -3.61 7.90 -10.56
N PHE A 192 -3.07 6.80 -11.10
CA PHE A 192 -2.15 5.91 -10.40
C PHE A 192 -0.69 6.23 -10.75
N GLY A 193 0.20 6.11 -9.76
CA GLY A 193 1.64 6.30 -9.93
C GLY A 193 2.08 7.76 -10.07
N ALA A 194 1.27 8.70 -9.60
CA ALA A 194 1.57 10.13 -9.57
C ALA A 194 2.58 10.52 -8.47
#